data_AF-A0ABC9PDL0-F1
#
_entry.id   AF-A0ABC9PDL0-F1
#
_cell.length_a   1.000
_cell.length_b   1.000
_cell.length_c   1.000
_cell.angle_alpha   90.00
_cell.angle_beta   90.00
_cell.angle_gamma   90.00
#
_symmetry.space_group_name_H-M   'P 1'
#
loop_
_entity.id
_entity.type
_entity.pdbx_description
1 polymer ?
#
loop_
_entity_poly.entity_id
_entity_poly.type
_entity_poly.pdbx_seq_one_letter_code
_entity_poly.pdbx_strand_id
1 'polypeptide(L)'
;MTNFMGFSEFFMQNPILVLTLLAHVLADFQLQSQKMADLKSQRLNFLILHLGIVLLPLLLLGLVLPRYLLYFALVWLSHALIDFLKYRLNSLIVRHHAQKLAFILDQILHLISIFALYFLLGQQQIPVPNWLTDRYLMLQALFFFALTGKPINILFKLFFSKYQAGEDSGETIAGAGAMIGILERLIMGLSLIFGQFTAIGLVFTAKSIARYNKISESQSFAEYYLIGSLFSMIAVLLVYGCLYW
;
A
#
# COMPACT_ATOMS: atom_id res chain seq x y z
N MET A 1 -13.03 -11.50 -30.76
CA MET A 1 -13.27 -10.76 -29.50
C MET A 1 -12.00 -10.85 -28.70
N THR A 2 -11.22 -9.78 -28.63
CA THR A 2 -9.98 -9.72 -27.86
C THR A 2 -10.34 -9.73 -26.38
N ASN A 3 -10.14 -10.89 -25.73
CA ASN A 3 -10.16 -11.03 -24.27
C ASN A 3 -8.99 -10.22 -23.69
N PHE A 4 -9.13 -8.91 -23.59
CA PHE A 4 -8.40 -8.21 -22.54
C PHE A 4 -9.06 -8.66 -21.24
N MET A 5 -8.51 -9.67 -20.58
CA MET A 5 -8.81 -9.90 -19.16
C MET A 5 -8.58 -8.56 -18.46
N GLY A 6 -9.64 -7.99 -17.90
CA GLY A 6 -9.49 -6.83 -17.03
C GLY A 6 -8.57 -7.20 -15.87
N PHE A 7 -7.89 -6.21 -15.29
CA PHE A 7 -7.05 -6.44 -14.10
C PHE A 7 -7.86 -7.12 -12.98
N SER A 8 -9.13 -6.74 -12.82
CA SER A 8 -10.05 -7.37 -11.87
C SER A 8 -10.21 -8.88 -12.12
N GLU A 9 -10.48 -9.29 -13.37
CA GLU A 9 -10.65 -10.69 -13.74
C GLU A 9 -9.36 -11.49 -13.49
N PHE A 10 -8.22 -10.93 -13.85
CA PHE A 10 -6.92 -11.54 -13.59
C PHE A 10 -6.71 -11.78 -12.08
N PHE A 11 -6.97 -10.79 -11.23
CA PHE A 11 -6.81 -10.97 -9.79
C PHE A 11 -7.82 -11.96 -9.20
N MET A 12 -9.04 -12.04 -9.76
CA MET A 12 -10.06 -13.00 -9.34
C MET A 12 -9.66 -14.44 -9.63
N GLN A 13 -9.03 -14.68 -10.78
CA GLN A 13 -8.51 -15.98 -11.17
C GLN A 13 -7.24 -16.37 -10.39
N ASN A 14 -6.58 -15.40 -9.74
CA ASN A 14 -5.30 -15.61 -9.05
C ASN A 14 -5.34 -15.19 -7.57
N PRO A 15 -6.19 -15.80 -6.73
CA PRO A 15 -6.38 -15.38 -5.33
C PRO A 15 -5.16 -15.58 -4.44
N ILE A 16 -4.29 -16.55 -4.77
CA ILE A 16 -3.02 -16.78 -4.06
C ILE A 16 -2.04 -15.62 -4.27
N LEU A 17 -2.01 -15.07 -5.49
CA LEU A 17 -1.23 -13.89 -5.79
C LEU A 17 -1.75 -12.68 -4.99
N VAL A 18 -3.08 -12.50 -4.94
CA VAL A 18 -3.70 -11.43 -4.13
C VAL A 18 -3.39 -11.58 -2.64
N LEU A 19 -3.44 -12.80 -2.09
CA LEU A 19 -3.03 -13.06 -0.69
C LEU A 19 -1.57 -12.69 -0.45
N THR A 20 -0.69 -13.00 -1.38
CA THR A 20 0.75 -12.73 -1.26
C THR A 20 1.03 -11.23 -1.35
N LEU A 21 0.36 -10.52 -2.25
CA LEU A 21 0.41 -9.07 -2.35
C LEU A 21 -0.16 -8.40 -1.09
N LEU A 22 -1.27 -8.89 -0.56
CA LEU A 22 -1.82 -8.42 0.72
C LEU A 22 -0.83 -8.65 1.86
N ALA A 23 -0.22 -9.83 1.97
CA ALA A 23 0.78 -10.13 2.99
C ALA A 23 1.99 -9.18 2.90
N HIS A 24 2.48 -8.93 1.69
CA HIS A 24 3.55 -7.96 1.44
C HIS A 24 3.15 -6.55 1.89
N VAL A 25 1.99 -6.05 1.44
CA VAL A 25 1.51 -4.71 1.83
C VAL A 25 1.37 -4.61 3.35
N LEU A 26 0.75 -5.61 3.99
CA LEU A 26 0.59 -5.62 5.44
C LEU A 26 1.93 -5.58 6.18
N ALA A 27 2.92 -6.37 5.75
CA ALA A 27 4.24 -6.40 6.38
C ALA A 27 5.01 -5.09 6.18
N ASP A 28 5.07 -4.59 4.95
CA ASP A 28 5.85 -3.40 4.56
C ASP A 28 5.19 -2.08 4.94
N PHE A 29 3.92 -2.05 5.33
CA PHE A 29 3.25 -0.78 5.66
C PHE A 29 2.48 -0.82 6.99
N GLN A 30 1.58 -1.79 7.16
CA GLN A 30 0.67 -1.81 8.31
C GLN A 30 1.38 -2.27 9.58
N LEU A 31 2.14 -3.37 9.51
CA LEU A 31 2.75 -4.04 10.64
C LEU A 31 4.12 -3.47 11.02
N GLN A 32 4.89 -2.95 10.06
CA GLN A 32 6.12 -2.24 10.40
C GLN A 32 5.85 -0.86 11.02
N SER A 33 6.66 -0.50 12.02
CA SER A 33 6.63 0.82 12.64
C SER A 33 7.47 1.84 11.85
N GLN A 34 7.18 3.13 11.99
CA GLN A 34 7.96 4.20 11.35
C GLN A 34 9.44 4.12 11.76
N LYS A 35 9.71 3.92 13.06
CA LYS A 35 11.07 3.74 13.60
C LYS A 35 11.81 2.58 12.94
N MET A 36 11.13 1.47 12.66
CA MET A 36 11.73 0.33 11.97
C MET A 36 12.05 0.65 10.51
N ALA A 37 11.11 1.27 9.79
CA ALA A 37 11.30 1.67 8.40
C ALA A 37 12.51 2.62 8.24
N ASP A 38 12.70 3.56 9.17
CA ASP A 38 13.80 4.52 9.13
C ASP A 38 15.17 3.88 9.43
N LEU A 39 15.19 2.84 10.28
CA LEU A 39 16.42 2.22 10.78
C LEU A 39 16.82 0.93 10.06
N LYS A 40 15.90 0.25 9.34
CA LYS A 40 16.20 -1.05 8.70
C LYS A 40 17.31 -0.98 7.66
N SER A 41 17.49 0.16 6.99
CA SER A 41 18.59 0.38 6.04
C SER A 41 19.91 0.81 6.70
N GLN A 42 19.93 1.03 8.01
CA GLN A 42 21.11 1.51 8.75
C GLN A 42 21.62 0.52 9.80
N ARG A 43 20.73 -0.31 10.36
CA ARG A 43 21.04 -1.22 11.48
C ARG A 43 20.52 -2.62 11.19
N LEU A 44 21.42 -3.60 11.17
CA LEU A 44 21.10 -4.99 10.88
C LEU A 44 20.02 -5.57 11.81
N ASN A 45 20.00 -5.20 13.09
CA ASN A 45 19.00 -5.68 14.04
C ASN A 45 17.57 -5.27 13.62
N PHE A 46 17.39 -4.05 13.09
CA PHE A 46 16.10 -3.59 12.59
C PHE A 46 15.71 -4.26 11.29
N LEU A 47 16.68 -4.57 10.43
CA LEU A 47 16.46 -5.38 9.24
C LEU A 47 15.98 -6.78 9.61
N ILE A 48 16.68 -7.49 10.52
CA ILE A 48 16.28 -8.84 10.96
C ILE A 48 14.88 -8.84 11.57
N LEU A 49 14.56 -7.86 12.43
CA LEU A 49 13.22 -7.72 13.00
C LEU A 49 12.16 -7.51 11.91
N HIS A 50 12.43 -6.68 10.90
CA HIS A 50 11.53 -6.49 9.77
C HIS A 50 11.32 -7.78 8.97
N LEU A 51 12.38 -8.54 8.68
CA LEU A 51 12.27 -9.83 7.99
C LEU A 51 11.45 -10.85 8.78
N GLY A 52 11.47 -10.79 10.11
CA GLY A 52 10.56 -11.55 10.98
C GLY A 52 9.09 -11.14 10.83
N ILE A 53 8.81 -9.84 10.71
CA ILE A 53 7.45 -9.32 10.43
C ILE A 53 6.95 -9.79 9.06
N VAL A 54 7.81 -9.83 8.05
CA VAL A 54 7.46 -10.35 6.71
C VAL A 54 7.28 -11.87 6.72
N LEU A 55 8.08 -12.60 7.51
CA LEU A 55 7.99 -14.06 7.63
C LEU A 55 6.65 -14.49 8.21
N LEU A 56 6.15 -13.78 9.24
CA LEU A 56 4.96 -14.19 9.99
C LEU A 56 3.71 -14.43 9.10
N PRO A 57 3.24 -13.50 8.26
CA PRO A 57 2.08 -13.74 7.41
C PRO A 57 2.36 -14.81 6.35
N LEU A 58 3.56 -14.86 5.77
CA LEU A 58 3.91 -15.86 4.76
C LEU A 58 3.99 -17.28 5.34
N LEU A 59 4.49 -17.42 6.56
CA LEU A 59 4.53 -18.68 7.28
C LEU A 59 3.11 -19.16 7.63
N LEU A 60 2.25 -18.26 8.13
CA LEU A 60 0.85 -18.58 8.40
C LEU A 60 0.12 -19.04 7.13
N LEU A 61 0.34 -18.35 6.00
CA LEU A 61 -0.16 -18.79 4.70
C LEU A 61 0.40 -20.16 4.32
N GLY A 62 1.69 -20.42 4.51
CA GLY A 62 2.31 -21.72 4.24
C GLY A 62 1.74 -22.87 5.09
N LEU A 63 1.32 -22.61 6.33
CA LEU A 63 0.66 -23.60 7.17
C LEU A 63 -0.76 -23.93 6.70
N VAL A 64 -1.52 -22.91 6.27
CA VAL A 64 -2.91 -23.06 5.79
C VAL A 64 -2.97 -23.59 4.36
N LEU A 65 -1.97 -23.25 3.53
CA LEU A 65 -1.88 -23.54 2.11
C LEU A 65 -0.56 -24.27 1.80
N PRO A 66 -0.34 -25.49 2.34
CA PRO A 66 0.97 -26.17 2.28
C PRO A 66 1.46 -26.48 0.87
N ARG A 67 0.55 -26.61 -0.10
CA ARG A 67 0.92 -26.79 -1.53
C ARG A 67 1.69 -25.60 -2.11
N TYR A 68 1.54 -24.42 -1.52
CA TYR A 68 2.17 -23.16 -1.94
C TYR A 68 3.37 -22.80 -1.05
N LEU A 69 3.79 -23.68 -0.12
CA LEU A 69 4.86 -23.42 0.86
C LEU A 69 6.18 -23.00 0.19
N LEU A 70 6.58 -23.70 -0.87
CA LEU A 70 7.81 -23.37 -1.61
C LEU A 70 7.73 -21.95 -2.20
N TYR A 71 6.58 -21.57 -2.76
CA TYR A 71 6.37 -20.23 -3.30
C TYR A 71 6.49 -19.16 -2.20
N PHE A 72 5.82 -19.33 -1.06
CA PHE A 72 5.93 -18.37 0.05
C PHE A 72 7.34 -18.28 0.63
N ALA A 73 8.05 -19.41 0.74
CA ALA A 73 9.43 -19.44 1.20
C ALA A 73 10.37 -18.67 0.25
N LEU A 74 10.20 -18.85 -1.07
CA LEU A 74 10.99 -18.14 -2.07
C LEU A 74 10.64 -16.64 -2.14
N VAL A 75 9.38 -16.25 -1.93
CA VAL A 75 8.98 -14.83 -1.82
C VAL A 75 9.59 -14.19 -0.59
N TRP A 76 9.61 -14.89 0.55
CA TRP A 76 10.30 -14.39 1.75
C TRP A 76 11.80 -14.24 1.50
N LEU A 77 12.43 -15.22 0.85
CA LEU A 77 13.85 -15.17 0.52
C LEU A 77 14.18 -14.04 -0.46
N SER A 78 13.34 -13.81 -1.48
CA SER A 78 13.54 -12.70 -2.42
C SER A 78 13.40 -11.35 -1.73
N HIS A 79 12.41 -11.19 -0.84
CA HIS A 79 12.26 -10.00 0.01
C HIS A 79 13.51 -9.77 0.86
N ALA A 80 13.95 -10.79 1.59
CA ALA A 80 15.16 -10.72 2.41
C ALA A 80 16.41 -10.32 1.60
N LEU A 81 16.55 -10.84 0.39
CA LEU A 81 17.66 -10.49 -0.51
C LEU A 81 17.60 -9.02 -0.96
N ILE A 82 16.41 -8.54 -1.38
CA ILE A 82 16.22 -7.16 -1.84
C ILE A 82 16.50 -6.17 -0.70
N ASP A 83 15.91 -6.40 0.46
CA ASP A 83 16.07 -5.54 1.63
C ASP A 83 17.51 -5.55 2.17
N PHE A 84 18.19 -6.70 2.12
CA PHE A 84 19.61 -6.80 2.45
C PHE A 84 20.49 -6.05 1.44
N LEU A 85 20.22 -6.16 0.14
CA LEU A 85 20.94 -5.40 -0.88
C LEU A 85 20.77 -3.90 -0.68
N LYS A 86 19.55 -3.44 -0.39
CA LYS A 86 19.26 -2.04 -0.05
C LYS A 86 20.02 -1.57 1.19
N TYR A 87 20.07 -2.40 2.25
CA TYR A 87 20.89 -2.14 3.44
C TYR A 87 22.37 -1.97 3.09
N ARG A 88 22.94 -2.84 2.25
CA ARG A 88 24.34 -2.78 1.80
C ARG A 88 24.64 -1.53 0.96
N LEU A 89 23.71 -1.11 0.11
CA LEU A 89 23.86 0.04 -0.78
C LEU A 89 23.45 1.37 -0.12
N ASN A 90 23.00 1.36 1.14
CA ASN A 90 22.46 2.54 1.80
C ASN A 90 23.44 3.73 1.84
N SER A 91 24.74 3.48 2.02
CA SER A 91 25.76 4.54 2.00
C SER A 91 25.83 5.27 0.65
N LEU A 92 25.68 4.55 -0.47
CA LEU A 92 25.65 5.12 -1.82
C LEU A 92 24.35 5.88 -2.07
N ILE A 93 23.21 5.31 -1.65
CA ILE A 93 21.89 5.94 -1.79
C ILE A 93 21.86 7.28 -1.07
N VAL A 94 22.38 7.35 0.15
CA VAL A 94 22.46 8.59 0.94
C VAL A 94 23.41 9.58 0.27
N ARG A 95 24.59 9.13 -0.20
CA ARG A 95 25.57 9.99 -0.88
C ARG A 95 25.03 10.66 -2.15
N HIS A 96 24.12 10.01 -2.87
CA HIS A 96 23.54 10.54 -4.11
C HIS A 96 22.15 11.17 -3.91
N HIS A 97 21.69 11.37 -2.67
CA HIS A 97 20.36 11.90 -2.36
C HIS A 97 19.23 11.14 -3.10
N ALA A 98 19.42 9.83 -3.29
CA ALA A 98 18.55 8.99 -4.11
C ALA A 98 17.48 8.24 -3.28
N GLN A 99 17.17 8.69 -2.05
CA GLN A 99 16.28 7.97 -1.14
C GLN A 99 14.89 7.73 -1.74
N LYS A 100 14.35 8.73 -2.45
CA LYS A 100 13.02 8.61 -3.09
C LYS A 100 13.01 7.54 -4.18
N LEU A 101 14.01 7.56 -5.05
CA LEU A 101 14.16 6.57 -6.13
C LEU A 101 14.42 5.18 -5.56
N ALA A 102 15.28 5.07 -4.54
CA ALA A 102 15.55 3.81 -3.86
C ALA A 102 14.28 3.20 -3.24
N PHE A 103 13.40 4.02 -2.64
CA PHE A 103 12.11 3.54 -2.14
C PHE A 103 11.20 3.02 -3.27
N ILE A 104 11.09 3.75 -4.38
CA ILE A 104 10.24 3.32 -5.52
C ILE A 104 10.78 2.02 -6.15
N LEU A 105 12.10 1.96 -6.41
CA LEU A 105 12.75 0.78 -6.98
C LEU A 105 12.61 -0.43 -6.07
N ASP A 106 12.77 -0.25 -4.77
CA ASP A 106 12.58 -1.29 -3.77
C ASP A 106 11.19 -1.91 -3.85
N GLN A 107 10.12 -1.10 -3.86
CA GLN A 107 8.75 -1.61 -3.98
C GLN A 107 8.50 -2.30 -5.34
N ILE A 108 9.04 -1.76 -6.43
CA ILE A 108 8.95 -2.38 -7.75
C ILE A 108 9.64 -3.75 -7.78
N LEU A 109 10.84 -3.87 -7.20
CA LEU A 109 11.59 -5.13 -7.16
C LEU A 109 10.84 -6.20 -6.36
N HIS A 110 10.25 -5.83 -5.22
CA HIS A 110 9.43 -6.75 -4.44
C HIS A 110 8.23 -7.25 -5.24
N LEU A 111 7.47 -6.34 -5.87
CA LEU A 111 6.32 -6.70 -6.71
C LEU A 111 6.75 -7.59 -7.88
N ILE A 112 7.78 -7.21 -8.63
CA ILE A 112 8.31 -8.02 -9.74
C ILE A 112 8.68 -9.43 -9.24
N SER A 113 9.34 -9.53 -8.08
CA SER A 113 9.72 -10.85 -7.53
C SER A 113 8.50 -11.71 -7.18
N ILE A 114 7.44 -11.13 -6.61
CA ILE A 114 6.20 -11.83 -6.26
C ILE A 114 5.52 -12.36 -7.53
N PHE A 115 5.36 -11.52 -8.55
CA PHE A 115 4.77 -11.91 -9.83
C PHE A 115 5.63 -12.93 -10.57
N ALA A 116 6.94 -12.72 -10.66
CA ALA A 116 7.86 -13.62 -11.35
C ALA A 116 7.85 -15.01 -10.69
N LEU A 117 8.00 -15.10 -9.37
CA LEU A 117 7.96 -16.38 -8.67
C LEU A 117 6.60 -17.08 -8.79
N TYR A 118 5.50 -16.32 -8.81
CA TYR A 118 4.16 -16.88 -8.98
C TYR A 118 4.02 -17.62 -10.32
N PHE A 119 4.43 -16.96 -11.42
CA PHE A 119 4.33 -17.53 -12.75
C PHE A 119 5.39 -18.60 -13.04
N LEU A 120 6.65 -18.39 -12.62
CA LEU A 120 7.75 -19.32 -12.87
C LEU A 120 7.56 -20.67 -12.17
N LEU A 121 6.94 -20.67 -10.98
CA LEU A 121 6.64 -21.90 -10.25
C LEU A 121 5.30 -22.53 -10.64
N GLY A 122 4.60 -21.99 -11.65
CA GLY A 122 3.34 -22.56 -12.14
C GLY A 122 2.21 -22.55 -11.11
N GLN A 123 2.20 -21.61 -10.15
CA GLN A 123 1.24 -21.61 -9.03
C GLN A 123 -0.22 -21.48 -9.50
N GLN A 124 -0.45 -20.86 -10.65
CA GLN A 124 -1.76 -20.77 -11.31
C GLN A 124 -2.38 -22.13 -11.69
N GLN A 125 -1.56 -23.18 -11.78
CA GLN A 125 -2.01 -24.54 -12.11
C GLN A 125 -2.41 -25.34 -10.87
N ILE A 126 -2.01 -24.88 -9.69
CA ILE A 126 -2.32 -25.56 -8.42
C ILE A 126 -3.75 -25.21 -8.01
N PRO A 127 -4.61 -26.21 -7.75
CA PRO A 127 -6.00 -25.96 -7.34
C PRO A 127 -6.08 -25.13 -6.06
N VAL A 128 -6.81 -24.03 -6.14
CA VAL A 128 -7.11 -23.15 -5.01
C VAL A 128 -8.23 -23.78 -4.15
N PRO A 129 -8.12 -23.78 -2.82
CA PRO A 129 -9.20 -24.28 -1.96
C PRO A 129 -10.51 -23.48 -2.11
N ASN A 130 -11.65 -24.17 -2.14
CA ASN A 130 -12.96 -23.55 -2.33
C ASN A 130 -13.26 -22.44 -1.31
N TRP A 131 -12.89 -22.63 -0.03
CA TRP A 131 -13.12 -21.62 1.01
C TRP A 131 -12.47 -20.26 0.70
N LEU A 132 -11.35 -20.25 -0.05
CA LEU A 132 -10.69 -19.02 -0.45
C LEU A 132 -11.40 -18.38 -1.65
N THR A 133 -11.75 -19.20 -2.64
CA THR A 133 -12.52 -18.76 -3.82
C THR A 133 -13.88 -18.19 -3.40
N ASP A 134 -14.61 -18.88 -2.53
CA ASP A 134 -15.92 -18.49 -1.98
C ASP A 134 -15.88 -17.20 -1.14
N ARG A 135 -14.69 -16.76 -0.73
CA ARG A 135 -14.45 -15.55 0.08
C ARG A 135 -13.61 -14.53 -0.66
N TYR A 136 -13.44 -14.66 -1.98
CA TYR A 136 -12.58 -13.80 -2.77
C TYR A 136 -12.95 -12.31 -2.64
N LEU A 137 -14.25 -11.97 -2.66
CA LEU A 137 -14.70 -10.57 -2.51
C LEU A 137 -14.23 -9.94 -1.19
N MET A 138 -14.19 -10.72 -0.10
CA MET A 138 -13.67 -10.25 1.18
C MET A 138 -12.16 -10.01 1.10
N LEU A 139 -11.41 -10.94 0.49
CA LEU A 139 -9.97 -10.78 0.26
C LEU A 139 -9.67 -9.54 -0.60
N GLN A 140 -10.42 -9.35 -1.69
CA GLN A 140 -10.31 -8.22 -2.60
C GLN A 140 -10.58 -6.90 -1.87
N ALA A 141 -11.61 -6.84 -1.01
CA ALA A 141 -11.89 -5.67 -0.17
C ALA A 141 -10.77 -5.39 0.84
N LEU A 142 -10.26 -6.42 1.51
CA LEU A 142 -9.12 -6.28 2.44
C LEU A 142 -7.87 -5.75 1.72
N PHE A 143 -7.58 -6.27 0.52
CA PHE A 143 -6.47 -5.81 -0.30
C PHE A 143 -6.65 -4.36 -0.77
N PHE A 144 -7.85 -4.01 -1.23
CA PHE A 144 -8.20 -2.64 -1.61
C PHE A 144 -7.98 -1.65 -0.46
N PHE A 145 -8.47 -1.95 0.76
CA PHE A 145 -8.27 -1.07 1.92
C PHE A 145 -6.82 -1.08 2.43
N ALA A 146 -6.10 -2.18 2.30
CA ALA A 146 -4.68 -2.25 2.64
C ALA A 146 -3.84 -1.35 1.72
N LEU A 147 -4.10 -1.37 0.40
CA LEU A 147 -3.43 -0.50 -0.57
C LEU A 147 -3.77 0.97 -0.35
N THR A 148 -5.06 1.28 -0.19
CA THR A 148 -5.52 2.66 -0.02
C THR A 148 -5.19 3.24 1.35
N GLY A 149 -4.78 2.45 2.35
CA GLY A 149 -4.46 2.92 3.69
C GLY A 149 -3.14 3.70 3.81
N LYS A 150 -2.17 3.09 4.52
CA LYS A 150 -0.83 3.66 4.75
C LYS A 150 0.02 3.86 3.49
N PRO A 151 0.01 2.96 2.47
CA PRO A 151 0.81 3.15 1.27
C PRO A 151 0.54 4.49 0.57
N ILE A 152 -0.72 4.88 0.41
CA ILE A 152 -1.09 6.17 -0.18
C ILE A 152 -0.64 7.35 0.68
N ASN A 153 -0.69 7.25 2.01
CA ASN A 153 -0.14 8.30 2.89
C ASN A 153 1.37 8.48 2.69
N ILE A 154 2.10 7.39 2.52
CA ILE A 154 3.56 7.43 2.30
C ILE A 154 3.89 7.99 0.92
N LEU A 155 3.18 7.54 -0.14
CA LEU A 155 3.33 8.11 -1.48
C LEU A 155 3.03 9.60 -1.50
N PHE A 156 1.96 10.02 -0.82
CA PHE A 156 1.62 11.44 -0.69
C PHE A 156 2.77 12.23 -0.05
N LYS A 157 3.29 11.77 1.10
CA LYS A 157 4.44 12.41 1.75
C LYS A 157 5.68 12.42 0.87
N LEU A 158 5.93 11.35 0.11
CA LEU A 158 7.11 11.23 -0.75
C LEU A 158 7.15 12.28 -1.88
N PHE A 159 6.00 12.50 -2.52
CA PHE A 159 5.88 13.39 -3.68
C PHE A 159 5.48 14.82 -3.32
N PHE A 160 4.67 15.01 -2.27
CA PHE A 160 3.99 16.28 -2.00
C PHE A 160 4.32 16.92 -0.65
N SER A 161 5.21 16.35 0.17
CA SER A 161 5.65 16.98 1.44
C SER A 161 6.23 18.38 1.26
N LYS A 162 6.82 18.71 0.11
CA LYS A 162 7.34 20.05 -0.19
C LYS A 162 6.26 21.15 -0.23
N TYR A 163 5.00 20.76 -0.43
CA TYR A 163 3.87 21.68 -0.44
C TYR A 163 3.24 21.85 0.94
N GLN A 164 3.68 21.08 1.95
CA GLN A 164 3.20 21.26 3.30
C GLN A 164 3.66 22.64 3.78
N ALA A 165 2.71 23.58 3.85
CA ALA A 165 2.97 24.89 4.43
C ALA A 165 3.53 24.69 5.84
N GLY A 166 4.58 25.44 6.19
CA GLY A 166 5.19 25.39 7.52
C GLY A 166 4.11 25.68 8.56
N GLU A 167 3.63 24.63 9.23
CA GLU A 167 2.77 24.77 10.40
C GLU A 167 3.66 25.19 11.56
N ASP A 168 3.92 26.49 11.69
CA ASP A 168 4.58 27.09 12.85
C ASP A 168 3.62 27.28 14.05
N SER A 169 2.39 26.77 13.97
CA SER A 169 1.47 26.76 15.11
C SER A 169 1.37 25.34 15.68
N GLY A 170 1.71 25.18 16.96
CA GLY A 170 1.55 23.96 17.76
C GLY A 170 0.09 23.53 17.98
N GLU A 171 -0.78 23.74 16.99
CA GLU A 171 -2.23 23.55 17.03
C GLU A 171 -2.68 22.21 16.44
N THR A 172 -1.80 21.44 15.80
CA THR A 172 -2.15 20.16 15.19
C THR A 172 -1.61 18.97 15.98
N ILE A 173 -2.50 18.03 16.29
CA ILE A 173 -2.12 16.76 16.91
C ILE A 173 -1.28 15.97 15.90
N ALA A 174 -0.08 15.54 16.33
CA ALA A 174 0.82 14.74 15.51
C ALA A 174 0.09 13.53 14.91
N GLY A 175 0.10 13.43 13.58
CA GLY A 175 -0.54 12.32 12.85
C GLY A 175 -2.02 12.50 12.52
N ALA A 176 -2.71 13.54 13.01
CA ALA A 176 -4.13 13.76 12.74
C ALA A 176 -4.44 13.85 11.24
N GLY A 177 -3.63 14.56 10.46
CA GLY A 177 -3.79 14.65 9.00
C GLY A 177 -3.69 13.30 8.28
N ALA A 178 -2.76 12.44 8.72
CA ALA A 178 -2.61 11.10 8.16
C ALA A 178 -3.80 10.18 8.50
N MET A 179 -4.38 10.34 9.71
CA MET A 179 -5.58 9.62 10.14
C MET A 179 -6.82 10.09 9.38
N ILE A 180 -7.01 11.41 9.24
CA ILE A 180 -8.09 12.00 8.43
C ILE A 180 -8.04 11.45 7.00
N GLY A 181 -6.86 11.42 6.38
CA GLY A 181 -6.70 10.84 5.04
C GLY A 181 -7.07 9.36 4.96
N ILE A 182 -6.77 8.55 5.98
CA ILE A 182 -7.19 7.14 6.04
C ILE A 182 -8.71 7.04 6.14
N LEU A 183 -9.34 7.81 7.02
CA LEU A 183 -10.79 7.79 7.22
C LEU A 183 -11.53 8.23 5.95
N GLU A 184 -11.05 9.26 5.25
CA GLU A 184 -11.62 9.71 3.98
C GLU A 184 -11.57 8.62 2.91
N ARG A 185 -10.43 7.94 2.76
CA ARG A 185 -10.29 6.83 1.80
C ARG A 185 -11.12 5.61 2.20
N LEU A 186 -11.31 5.37 3.49
CA LEU A 186 -12.22 4.34 3.97
C LEU A 186 -13.67 4.67 3.59
N ILE A 187 -14.14 5.90 3.85
CA ILE A 187 -15.49 6.31 3.49
C ILE A 187 -15.68 6.31 1.96
N MET A 188 -14.71 6.83 1.20
CA MET A 188 -14.74 6.76 -0.27
C MET A 188 -14.82 5.32 -0.77
N GLY A 189 -13.97 4.44 -0.25
CA GLY A 189 -13.92 3.04 -0.63
C GLY A 189 -15.22 2.29 -0.34
N LEU A 190 -15.78 2.47 0.85
CA LEU A 190 -17.09 1.91 1.20
C LEU A 190 -18.19 2.46 0.29
N SER A 191 -18.17 3.75 0.00
CA SER A 191 -19.14 4.38 -0.90
C SER A 191 -19.07 3.81 -2.31
N LEU A 192 -17.87 3.54 -2.84
CA LEU A 192 -17.70 2.90 -4.16
C LEU A 192 -18.25 1.47 -4.16
N ILE A 193 -17.90 0.67 -3.15
CA ILE A 193 -18.36 -0.73 -3.03
C ILE A 193 -19.89 -0.81 -2.90
N PHE A 194 -20.52 0.13 -2.18
CA PHE A 194 -21.98 0.19 -2.04
C PHE A 194 -22.70 0.98 -3.15
N GLY A 195 -21.98 1.48 -4.16
CA GLY A 195 -22.55 2.27 -5.25
C GLY A 195 -23.09 3.65 -4.83
N GLN A 196 -22.69 4.17 -3.66
CA GLN A 196 -23.13 5.44 -3.09
C GLN A 196 -22.21 6.60 -3.50
N PHE A 197 -22.08 6.87 -4.80
CA PHE A 197 -21.16 7.88 -5.32
C PHE A 197 -21.43 9.30 -4.78
N THR A 198 -22.70 9.64 -4.51
CA THR A 198 -23.10 10.93 -3.92
C THR A 198 -22.49 11.14 -2.53
N ALA A 199 -22.33 10.08 -1.72
CA ALA A 199 -21.76 10.17 -0.39
C ALA A 199 -20.30 10.65 -0.41
N ILE A 200 -19.56 10.32 -1.47
CA ILE A 200 -18.18 10.81 -1.68
C ILE A 200 -18.20 12.34 -1.78
N GLY A 201 -19.05 12.90 -2.64
CA GLY A 201 -19.20 14.35 -2.79
C GLY A 201 -19.54 15.05 -1.47
N LEU A 202 -20.49 14.51 -0.70
CA LEU A 202 -20.89 15.06 0.59
C LEU A 202 -19.74 15.12 1.60
N VAL A 203 -18.89 14.07 1.67
CA VAL A 203 -17.73 14.05 2.56
C VAL A 203 -16.73 15.15 2.21
N PHE A 204 -16.43 15.35 0.93
CA PHE A 204 -15.52 16.43 0.52
C PHE A 204 -16.10 17.82 0.71
N THR A 205 -17.40 18.00 0.49
CA THR A 205 -18.09 19.25 0.81
C THR A 205 -18.02 19.53 2.31
N ALA A 206 -18.38 18.56 3.16
CA ALA A 206 -18.31 18.71 4.61
C ALA A 206 -16.90 19.01 5.12
N LYS A 207 -15.88 18.32 4.59
CA LYS A 207 -14.46 18.56 4.87
C LYS A 207 -14.04 20.00 4.52
N SER A 208 -14.51 20.50 3.38
CA SER A 208 -14.16 21.83 2.88
C SER A 208 -14.85 22.94 3.70
N ILE A 209 -16.09 22.72 4.12
CA ILE A 209 -16.81 23.62 5.04
C ILE A 209 -16.10 23.68 6.40
N ALA A 210 -15.73 22.53 6.97
CA ALA A 210 -15.06 22.46 8.26
C ALA A 210 -13.68 23.16 8.28
N ARG A 211 -13.05 23.36 7.11
CA ARG A 211 -11.76 24.05 6.97
C ARG A 211 -11.85 25.37 6.19
N TYR A 212 -13.05 25.90 5.97
CA TYR A 212 -13.28 27.04 5.07
C TYR A 212 -12.41 28.26 5.44
N ASN A 213 -12.43 28.69 6.71
CA ASN A 213 -11.66 29.87 7.14
C ASN A 213 -10.17 29.70 6.83
N LYS A 214 -9.58 28.56 7.20
CA LYS A 214 -8.14 28.29 6.97
C LYS A 214 -7.80 28.18 5.49
N ILE A 215 -8.69 27.62 4.67
CA ILE A 215 -8.54 27.56 3.20
C ILE A 215 -8.63 28.99 2.61
N SER A 216 -9.52 29.83 3.11
CA SER A 216 -9.72 31.19 2.60
C SER A 216 -8.60 32.14 3.00
N GLU A 217 -8.01 31.97 4.18
CA GLU A 217 -7.01 32.89 4.74
C GLU A 217 -5.58 32.53 4.33
N SER A 218 -5.30 31.26 3.97
CA SER A 218 -3.96 30.78 3.64
C SER A 218 -3.92 30.07 2.29
N GLN A 219 -3.36 30.74 1.28
CA GLN A 219 -3.20 30.18 -0.06
C GLN A 219 -2.34 28.90 -0.05
N SER A 220 -1.24 28.88 0.69
CA SER A 220 -0.35 27.72 0.77
C SER A 220 -1.06 26.51 1.41
N PHE A 221 -1.89 26.74 2.43
CA PHE A 221 -2.72 25.71 3.03
C PHE A 221 -3.79 25.20 2.05
N ALA A 222 -4.46 26.11 1.32
CA ALA A 222 -5.46 25.76 0.31
C ALA A 222 -4.86 24.87 -0.80
N GLU A 223 -3.69 25.23 -1.32
CA GLU A 223 -2.98 24.44 -2.35
C GLU A 223 -2.61 23.05 -1.82
N TYR A 224 -2.02 22.95 -0.62
CA TYR A 224 -1.71 21.67 0.01
C TYR A 224 -2.95 20.79 0.23
N TYR A 225 -4.03 21.39 0.72
CA TYR A 225 -5.30 20.73 0.98
C TYR A 225 -5.92 20.18 -0.31
N LEU A 226 -5.92 20.96 -1.39
CA LEU A 226 -6.45 20.57 -2.69
C LEU A 226 -5.62 19.45 -3.32
N ILE A 227 -4.29 19.58 -3.34
CA ILE A 227 -3.37 18.55 -3.86
C ILE A 227 -3.59 17.23 -3.11
N GLY A 228 -3.65 17.26 -1.78
CA GLY A 228 -3.86 16.07 -0.97
C GLY A 228 -5.21 15.40 -1.21
N SER A 229 -6.27 16.19 -1.28
CA SER A 229 -7.63 15.70 -1.50
C SER A 229 -7.78 15.07 -2.89
N LEU A 230 -7.29 15.73 -3.94
CA LEU A 230 -7.35 15.24 -5.32
C LEU A 230 -6.47 14.00 -5.52
N PHE A 231 -5.24 14.00 -5.01
CA PHE A 231 -4.35 12.84 -5.07
C PHE A 231 -4.98 11.62 -4.41
N SER A 232 -5.56 11.81 -3.22
CA SER A 232 -6.23 10.76 -2.47
C SER A 232 -7.43 10.19 -3.24
N MET A 233 -8.25 11.04 -3.86
CA MET A 233 -9.38 10.61 -4.68
C MET A 233 -8.94 9.83 -5.93
N ILE A 234 -7.96 10.35 -6.67
CA ILE A 234 -7.40 9.67 -7.85
C ILE A 234 -6.83 8.30 -7.46
N ALA A 235 -6.05 8.23 -6.37
CA ALA A 235 -5.47 6.97 -5.91
C ALA A 235 -6.54 5.92 -5.58
N VAL A 236 -7.60 6.31 -4.86
CA VAL A 236 -8.72 5.39 -4.54
C VAL A 236 -9.42 4.92 -5.81
N LEU A 237 -9.72 5.84 -6.75
CA LEU A 237 -10.39 5.50 -8.01
C LEU A 237 -9.55 4.58 -8.90
N LEU A 238 -8.23 4.80 -8.99
CA LEU A 238 -7.34 3.93 -9.75
C LEU A 238 -7.26 2.53 -9.13
N VAL A 239 -7.07 2.43 -7.80
CA VAL A 239 -7.04 1.12 -7.12
C VAL A 239 -8.39 0.41 -7.23
N TYR A 240 -9.51 1.14 -7.13
CA TYR A 240 -10.84 0.59 -7.34
C TYR A 240 -11.01 0.07 -8.77
N GLY A 241 -10.64 0.89 -9.76
CA GLY A 241 -10.68 0.52 -11.18
C GLY A 241 -9.84 -0.73 -11.48
N CYS A 242 -8.62 -0.84 -10.94
CA CYS A 242 -7.78 -2.01 -11.15
C CYS A 242 -8.31 -3.29 -10.48
N LEU A 243 -9.04 -3.16 -9.37
CA LEU A 243 -9.51 -4.33 -8.62
C LEU A 243 -10.93 -4.75 -8.97
N TYR A 244 -11.84 -3.83 -9.30
CA TYR A 244 -13.28 -4.09 -9.44
C TYR A 244 -13.83 -3.91 -10.87
N TRP A 245 -13.04 -3.39 -11.81
CA TRP A 245 -13.40 -3.19 -13.21
C TRP A 245 -12.32 -3.76 -14.15
#